data_AF-A0A6S7LLD7-F1
#
_entry.id   AF-A0A6S7LLD7-F1
#
_cell.length_a   1.000
_cell.length_b   1.000
_cell.length_c   1.000
_cell.angle_alpha   90.00
_cell.angle_beta   90.00
_cell.angle_gamma   90.00
#
_symmetry.space_group_name_H-M   'P 1'
#
loop_
_entity.id
_entity.type
_entity.pdbx_description
1 polymer ?
#
loop_
_entity_poly.entity_id
_entity_poly.type
_entity_poly.pdbx_seq_one_letter_code
_entity_poly.pdbx_strand_id
1 'polypeptide(L)'
;TLFEEVIRTIENGGKAARVTTSTTVGYTKEQAEAIQRLVNAKDNYERLGLHYGASREDINRSYRKLAMLIHPDKSVAPGSEEAFKVLVDARKALLK
;
A
#
# COMPACT_ATOMS: atom_id res chain seq x y z
N THR A 1 -6.02 28.91 -14.94
CA THR A 1 -5.67 28.27 -13.65
C THR A 1 -6.07 26.81 -13.65
N LEU A 2 -5.58 25.98 -12.71
CA LEU A 2 -5.89 24.53 -12.63
C LEU A 2 -7.39 24.21 -12.72
N PHE A 3 -8.25 25.13 -12.28
CA PHE A 3 -9.70 25.03 -12.40
C PHE A 3 -10.22 25.20 -13.84
N GLU A 4 -9.54 25.97 -14.70
CA GLU A 4 -9.97 26.25 -16.08
C GLU A 4 -9.65 25.10 -17.05
N GLU A 5 -8.59 24.32 -16.81
CA GLU A 5 -8.25 23.14 -17.63
C GLU A 5 -9.22 21.97 -17.41
N VAL A 6 -9.76 21.84 -16.20
CA VAL A 6 -10.72 20.78 -15.84
C VAL A 6 -12.06 20.97 -16.55
N ILE A 7 -12.56 22.21 -16.64
CA ILE A 7 -13.85 22.51 -17.29
C ILE A 7 -13.77 22.27 -18.80
N ARG A 8 -12.64 22.59 -19.43
CA ARG A 8 -12.44 22.46 -20.88
C ARG A 8 -12.42 21.02 -21.39
N THR A 9 -12.16 20.06 -20.50
CA THR A 9 -12.08 18.63 -20.84
C THR A 9 -13.47 17.99 -20.94
N ILE A 10 -14.50 18.56 -20.31
CA ILE A 10 -15.86 17.98 -20.29
C ILE A 10 -16.61 18.25 -21.61
N GLU A 11 -16.32 19.36 -22.30
CA GLU A 11 -17.07 19.77 -23.50
C GLU A 11 -16.72 18.98 -24.79
N ASN A 12 -15.61 18.22 -24.81
CA ASN A 12 -15.10 17.58 -26.03
C ASN A 12 -15.16 16.05 -26.05
N GLY A 13 -16.20 15.44 -25.42
CA GLY A 13 -16.62 14.06 -25.72
C GLY A 13 -15.53 12.95 -25.62
N GLY A 14 -14.48 13.18 -24.86
CA GLY A 14 -13.34 12.27 -24.72
C GLY A 14 -13.65 11.13 -23.75
N LYS A 15 -13.41 9.89 -24.19
CA LYS A 15 -13.59 8.65 -23.42
C LYS A 15 -13.13 8.80 -21.97
N ALA A 16 -13.99 8.43 -21.03
CA ALA A 16 -13.74 8.45 -19.60
C ALA A 16 -12.59 7.50 -19.22
N ALA A 17 -11.35 7.99 -19.31
CA ALA A 17 -10.27 7.49 -18.49
C ALA A 17 -10.69 7.75 -17.05
N ARG A 18 -10.76 6.68 -16.23
CA ARG A 18 -11.02 6.77 -14.79
C ARG A 18 -9.99 7.71 -14.16
N VAL A 19 -10.36 8.98 -13.97
CA VAL A 19 -9.61 9.94 -13.18
C VAL A 19 -9.91 9.62 -11.72
N THR A 20 -9.23 8.60 -11.19
CA THR A 20 -9.21 8.33 -9.76
C THR A 20 -8.18 9.25 -9.11
N THR A 21 -8.58 10.48 -8.75
CA THR A 21 -7.91 11.35 -7.76
C THR A 21 -6.40 11.10 -7.55
N SER A 22 -5.62 11.19 -8.63
CA SER A 22 -4.20 10.85 -8.67
C SER A 22 -3.47 12.03 -9.29
N THR A 23 -3.16 13.00 -8.44
CA THR A 23 -2.27 14.11 -8.78
C THR A 23 -1.61 14.53 -7.47
N THR A 24 -0.58 13.84 -6.97
CA THR A 24 0.84 14.25 -7.12
C THR A 24 1.84 13.21 -6.60
N VAL A 25 1.41 12.00 -6.24
CA VAL A 25 2.28 10.95 -5.66
C VAL A 25 2.08 9.64 -6.42
N GLY A 26 3.16 9.08 -6.95
CA GLY A 26 3.16 7.88 -7.81
C GLY A 26 2.80 6.56 -7.11
N TYR A 27 2.03 6.61 -6.02
CA TYR A 27 1.62 5.46 -5.23
C TYR A 27 0.15 5.58 -4.83
N THR A 28 -0.48 4.43 -4.58
CA THR A 28 -1.90 4.38 -4.19
C THR A 28 -2.08 4.67 -2.70
N LYS A 29 -3.28 5.10 -2.32
CA LYS A 29 -3.65 5.26 -0.90
C LYS A 29 -3.47 3.97 -0.11
N GLU A 30 -3.80 2.82 -0.70
CA GLU A 30 -3.63 1.50 -0.07
C GLU A 30 -2.14 1.20 0.21
N GLN A 31 -1.22 1.57 -0.69
CA GLN A 31 0.22 1.44 -0.46
C GLN A 31 0.68 2.30 0.71
N ALA A 32 0.24 3.56 0.78
CA ALA A 32 0.60 4.46 1.87
C ALA A 32 0.08 3.94 3.23
N GLU A 33 -1.17 3.50 3.29
CA GLU A 33 -1.76 2.94 4.52
C GLU A 33 -1.07 1.64 4.97
N ALA A 34 -0.70 0.78 4.02
CA ALA A 34 0.04 -0.45 4.32
C ALA A 34 1.43 -0.14 4.89
N ILE A 35 2.16 0.80 4.29
CA ILE A 35 3.48 1.25 4.77
C ILE A 35 3.35 1.86 6.17
N GLN A 36 2.38 2.76 6.37
CA GLN A 36 2.15 3.41 7.65
C GLN A 36 1.80 2.40 8.75
N ARG A 37 0.95 1.41 8.45
CA ARG A 37 0.62 0.32 9.39
C ARG A 37 1.86 -0.51 9.71
N LEU A 38 2.63 -0.89 8.71
CA LEU A 38 3.84 -1.68 8.90
C LEU A 38 4.80 -0.96 9.83
N VAL A 39 5.06 0.33 9.64
CA VAL A 39 6.03 1.09 10.46
C VAL A 39 5.50 1.36 11.88
N ASN A 40 4.24 1.79 12.02
CA ASN A 40 3.72 2.31 13.30
C ASN A 40 3.06 1.27 14.21
N ALA A 41 2.64 0.11 13.67
CA ALA A 41 1.97 -0.90 14.49
C ALA A 41 2.90 -1.47 15.56
N LYS A 42 2.35 -1.74 16.75
CA LYS A 42 3.13 -2.24 17.89
C LYS A 42 3.43 -3.72 17.76
N ASP A 43 2.46 -4.48 17.25
CA ASP A 43 2.49 -5.93 17.23
C ASP A 43 2.62 -6.51 15.81
N ASN A 44 3.26 -7.67 15.69
CA ASN A 44 3.50 -8.31 14.38
C ASN A 44 2.22 -8.76 13.68
N TYR A 45 1.18 -9.14 14.43
CA TYR A 45 -0.13 -9.46 13.88
C TYR A 45 -0.78 -8.22 13.24
N GLU A 46 -0.74 -7.08 13.94
CA GLU A 46 -1.28 -5.82 13.44
C GLU A 46 -0.50 -5.32 12.21
N ARG A 47 0.83 -5.44 12.20
CA ARG A 47 1.68 -5.14 11.03
C ARG A 47 1.22 -5.91 9.78
N LEU A 48 0.85 -7.19 9.95
CA LEU A 48 0.34 -8.04 8.89
C LEU A 48 -1.19 -7.90 8.67
N GLY A 49 -1.89 -7.05 9.43
CA GLY A 49 -3.35 -6.92 9.34
C GLY A 49 -4.10 -8.21 9.68
N LEU A 50 -3.57 -9.00 10.62
CA LEU A 50 -4.11 -10.27 11.08
C LEU A 50 -4.60 -10.17 12.53
N HIS A 51 -5.50 -11.06 12.91
CA HIS A 51 -5.89 -11.24 14.31
C HIS A 51 -4.84 -12.06 15.07
N TYR A 52 -4.83 -11.93 16.40
CA TYR A 52 -4.01 -12.78 17.27
C TYR A 52 -4.39 -14.26 17.09
N GLY A 53 -3.38 -15.13 16.99
CA GLY A 53 -3.59 -16.56 16.76
C GLY A 53 -3.92 -16.93 15.31
N ALA A 54 -3.71 -16.02 14.35
CA ALA A 54 -3.80 -16.35 12.93
C ALA A 54 -2.87 -17.54 12.58
N SER A 55 -3.33 -18.39 11.66
CA SER A 55 -2.60 -19.58 11.26
C SER A 55 -1.32 -19.24 10.50
N ARG A 56 -0.38 -20.19 10.42
CA ARG A 56 0.82 -20.07 9.59
C ARG A 56 0.46 -19.80 8.12
N GLU A 57 -0.63 -20.38 7.64
CA GLU A 57 -1.15 -20.19 6.29
C GLU A 57 -1.61 -18.74 6.08
N ASP A 58 -2.32 -18.16 7.05
CA ASP A 58 -2.81 -16.79 7.01
C ASP A 58 -1.67 -15.76 7.07
N ILE A 59 -0.67 -16.02 7.92
CA ILE A 59 0.56 -15.21 7.99
C ILE A 59 1.25 -15.16 6.63
N ASN A 60 1.44 -16.33 5.99
CA ASN A 60 2.08 -16.40 4.68
C ASN A 60 1.21 -15.76 3.57
N ARG A 61 -0.11 -15.87 3.65
CA ARG A 61 -1.03 -15.25 2.70
C ARG A 61 -0.97 -13.73 2.79
N SER A 62 -1.07 -13.17 3.99
CA SER A 62 -1.00 -11.72 4.20
C SER A 62 0.37 -11.16 3.78
N TYR A 63 1.45 -11.85 4.15
CA TYR A 63 2.80 -11.46 3.74
C TYR A 63 2.94 -11.33 2.23
N ARG A 64 2.49 -12.32 1.44
CA ARG A 64 2.57 -12.26 -0.03
C ARG A 64 1.80 -11.07 -0.60
N LYS A 65 0.60 -10.80 -0.07
CA LYS A 65 -0.24 -9.68 -0.49
C LYS A 65 0.46 -8.35 -0.22
N LEU A 66 0.95 -8.14 1.00
CA LEU A 66 1.65 -6.92 1.39
C LEU A 66 2.96 -6.74 0.64
N ALA A 67 3.75 -7.81 0.49
CA ALA A 67 5.03 -7.78 -0.22
C ALA A 67 4.84 -7.36 -1.69
N MET A 68 3.77 -7.80 -2.35
CA MET A 68 3.44 -7.35 -3.71
C MET A 68 2.99 -5.89 -3.76
N LEU A 69 2.21 -5.46 -2.76
CA LEU A 69 1.66 -4.11 -2.69
C LEU A 69 2.75 -3.06 -2.48
N ILE A 70 3.66 -3.30 -1.55
CA ILE A 70 4.67 -2.33 -1.10
C ILE A 70 6.09 -2.62 -1.62
N HIS A 71 6.25 -3.52 -2.59
CA HIS A 71 7.56 -3.90 -3.11
C HIS A 71 8.35 -2.65 -3.56
N PRO A 72 9.61 -2.46 -3.14
CA PRO A 72 10.37 -1.24 -3.41
C PRO A 72 10.62 -0.99 -4.92
N ASP A 73 10.66 -2.06 -5.72
CA ASP A 73 10.77 -1.95 -7.20
C ASP A 73 9.50 -1.38 -7.87
N LYS A 74 8.32 -1.57 -7.26
CA LYS A 74 7.02 -1.21 -7.86
C LYS A 74 6.34 -0.03 -7.16
N SER A 75 6.75 0.30 -5.93
CA SER A 75 6.16 1.35 -5.12
C SER A 75 7.19 2.45 -4.86
N VAL A 76 6.92 3.65 -5.39
CA VAL A 76 7.71 4.86 -5.11
C VAL A 76 7.27 5.57 -3.82
N ALA A 77 6.46 4.89 -2.98
CA ALA A 77 5.99 5.45 -1.73
C ALA A 77 7.15 5.64 -0.74
N PRO A 78 7.21 6.77 -0.03
CA PRO A 78 8.24 7.01 0.97
C PRO A 78 8.17 5.96 2.08
N GLY A 79 9.32 5.40 2.45
CA GLY A 79 9.40 4.37 3.49
C GLY A 79 9.03 2.95 3.03
N SER A 80 8.84 2.70 1.72
CA SER A 80 8.56 1.36 1.19
C SER A 80 9.63 0.33 1.57
N GLU A 81 10.91 0.70 1.50
CA GLU A 81 12.03 -0.18 1.86
C GLU A 81 12.02 -0.54 3.35
N GLU A 82 11.84 0.45 4.23
CA GLU A 82 11.77 0.23 5.69
C GLU A 82 10.56 -0.65 6.05
N ALA A 83 9.38 -0.32 5.52
CA ALA A 83 8.17 -1.11 5.71
C ALA A 83 8.35 -2.55 5.20
N PHE A 84 9.09 -2.76 4.11
CA PHE A 84 9.36 -4.10 3.60
C PHE A 84 10.28 -4.90 4.54
N LYS A 85 11.32 -4.29 5.11
CA LYS A 85 12.16 -4.93 6.13
C LYS A 85 11.34 -5.36 7.34
N VAL A 86 10.50 -4.45 7.84
CA VAL A 86 9.57 -4.71 8.93
C VAL A 86 8.59 -5.84 8.60
N LEU A 87 8.06 -5.89 7.38
CA LEU A 87 7.17 -6.96 6.93
C LEU A 87 7.86 -8.34 6.97
N VAL A 88 9.12 -8.41 6.54
CA VAL A 88 9.94 -9.63 6.58
C VAL A 88 10.19 -10.07 8.01
N ASP A 89 10.58 -9.14 8.88
CA ASP A 89 10.87 -9.41 10.30
C ASP A 89 9.62 -9.83 11.07
N ALA A 90 8.48 -9.16 10.85
CA ALA A 90 7.20 -9.51 11.46
C ALA A 90 6.78 -10.94 11.09
N ARG A 91 6.86 -11.31 9.80
CA ARG A 91 6.59 -12.68 9.36
C ARG A 91 7.55 -13.67 10.03
N LYS A 92 8.85 -13.37 10.06
CA LYS A 92 9.85 -14.24 10.68
C LYS A 92 9.57 -14.44 12.17
N ALA A 93 9.21 -13.38 12.89
CA ALA A 93 8.92 -13.45 14.32
C ALA A 93 7.68 -14.30 14.64
N LEU A 94 6.66 -14.29 13.79
CA LEU A 94 5.44 -15.09 13.99
C LEU A 94 5.57 -16.57 13.57
N LEU A 95 6.60 -16.90 12.79
CA LEU A 95 6.83 -18.26 12.27
C LEU A 95 8.02 -18.98 12.91
N LYS A 96 8.65 -18.35 13.91
CA LYS A 96 9.64 -19.00 14.79
C LYS A 96 8.91 -19.89 15.78
#